data_AF-A0A923QB43-F1
#
_entry.id   AF-A0A923QB43-F1
#
_cell.length_a   1.000
_cell.length_b   1.000
_cell.length_c   1.000
_cell.angle_alpha   90.00
_cell.angle_beta   90.00
_cell.angle_gamma   90.00
#
_symmetry.space_group_name_H-M   'P 1'
#
loop_
_entity.id
_entity.type
_entity.pdbx_description
1 polymer ?
#
loop_
_entity_poly.entity_id
_entity_poly.type
_entity_poly.pdbx_seq_one_letter_code
_entity_poly.pdbx_strand_id
1 'polypeptide(L)'
;MLLAEPRGFCAGVDRAIEIVERALTKFGAPIYVRHEIVHNTYVVNDLKVKGAIFIEELSDVPPGATLVFSAHGVSRAVQEEARARGFQIFDATCPLVTKVHVEVAKLNKEGYEFIMIGHKGHPEVEGTMGQLDSGIHLVEDVADV
;
A
#
# COMPACT_ATOMS: atom_id res chain seq x y z
N MET A 1 27.90 16.07 -17.89
CA MET A 1 26.94 15.36 -17.02
C MET A 1 25.83 14.84 -17.91
N LEU A 2 25.53 13.53 -17.86
CA LEU A 2 24.42 12.91 -18.59
C LEU A 2 23.32 12.58 -17.58
N LEU A 3 22.05 12.83 -17.94
CA LEU A 3 20.88 12.53 -17.11
C LEU A 3 19.91 11.65 -17.91
N ALA A 4 19.43 10.57 -17.31
CA ALA A 4 18.49 9.65 -17.94
C ALA A 4 17.07 10.24 -18.06
N GLU A 5 16.29 9.78 -19.04
CA GLU A 5 14.87 10.09 -19.21
C GLU A 5 14.11 8.84 -19.70
N PRO A 6 13.04 8.40 -19.00
CA PRO A 6 12.43 9.01 -17.81
C PRO A 6 13.24 8.78 -16.51
N ARG A 7 13.09 9.69 -15.53
CA ARG A 7 13.63 9.56 -14.17
C ARG A 7 12.71 10.27 -13.16
N GLY A 8 12.71 9.82 -11.91
CA GLY A 8 11.95 10.46 -10.83
C GLY A 8 10.59 9.81 -10.58
N PHE A 9 9.57 10.62 -10.31
CA PHE A 9 8.26 10.16 -9.89
C PHE A 9 7.47 9.50 -11.02
N CYS A 10 6.76 8.44 -10.67
CA CYS A 10 5.73 7.85 -11.51
C CYS A 10 4.35 8.34 -11.04
N ALA A 11 3.34 8.19 -11.89
CA ALA A 11 1.97 8.64 -11.59
C ALA A 11 1.39 8.04 -10.29
N GLY A 12 1.80 6.82 -9.91
CA GLY A 12 1.39 6.19 -8.65
C GLY A 12 1.97 6.88 -7.42
N VAL A 13 3.25 7.27 -7.49
CA VAL A 13 3.94 8.01 -6.42
C VAL A 13 3.34 9.41 -6.24
N ASP A 14 3.16 10.15 -7.34
CA ASP A 14 2.57 11.50 -7.30
C ASP A 14 1.18 11.48 -6.67
N ARG A 15 0.32 10.56 -7.13
CA ARG A 15 -1.03 10.39 -6.58
C ARG A 15 -1.01 10.07 -5.09
N ALA A 16 -0.12 9.20 -4.65
CA ALA A 16 -0.10 8.76 -3.26
C ALA A 16 0.30 9.88 -2.30
N ILE A 17 1.29 10.69 -2.69
CA ILE A 17 1.71 11.88 -1.94
C ILE A 17 0.56 12.89 -1.88
N GLU A 18 -0.06 13.18 -3.03
CA GLU A 18 -1.16 14.16 -3.12
C GLU A 18 -2.36 13.77 -2.22
N ILE A 19 -2.67 12.47 -2.11
CA ILE A 19 -3.74 11.99 -1.23
C ILE A 19 -3.47 12.36 0.23
N VAL A 20 -2.25 12.15 0.71
CA VAL A 20 -1.89 12.48 2.10
C VAL A 20 -1.93 14.00 2.32
N GLU A 21 -1.35 14.78 1.40
CA GLU A 21 -1.36 16.24 1.50
C GLU A 21 -2.78 16.84 1.49
N ARG A 22 -3.66 16.30 0.65
CA ARG A 22 -5.06 16.73 0.58
C ARG A 22 -5.85 16.28 1.80
N ALA A 23 -5.56 15.10 2.35
CA ALA A 23 -6.16 14.66 3.61
C ALA A 23 -5.76 15.61 4.76
N LEU A 24 -4.48 15.95 4.87
CA LEU A 24 -3.98 16.92 5.85
C LEU A 24 -4.64 18.30 5.68
N THR A 25 -4.74 18.78 4.43
CA THR A 25 -5.37 20.07 4.12
C THR A 25 -6.86 20.08 4.47
N LYS A 26 -7.57 18.98 4.23
CA LYS A 26 -9.03 18.90 4.39
C LYS A 26 -9.47 18.58 5.82
N PHE A 27 -8.74 17.71 6.52
CA PHE A 27 -9.13 17.18 7.83
C PHE A 27 -8.24 17.64 8.98
N GLY A 28 -7.11 18.29 8.67
CA GLY A 28 -6.09 18.66 9.66
C GLY A 28 -5.23 17.48 10.09
N ALA A 29 -4.29 17.75 10.99
CA ALA A 29 -3.45 16.73 11.62
C ALA A 29 -4.11 16.17 12.89
N PRO A 30 -3.86 14.90 13.26
CA PRO A 30 -3.00 13.94 12.55
C PRO A 30 -3.73 13.17 11.43
N ILE A 31 -2.97 12.81 10.39
CA ILE A 31 -3.39 11.79 9.39
C ILE A 31 -2.50 10.57 9.57
N TYR A 32 -3.10 9.41 9.76
CA TYR A 32 -2.34 8.15 9.91
C TYR A 32 -2.11 7.52 8.55
N VAL A 33 -0.88 7.03 8.31
CA VAL A 33 -0.51 6.36 7.06
C VAL A 33 0.06 4.99 7.40
N ARG A 34 -0.56 3.92 6.87
CA ARG A 34 -0.12 2.53 7.08
C ARG A 34 1.10 2.25 6.20
N HIS A 35 2.24 1.95 6.84
CA HIS A 35 3.58 1.94 6.23
C HIS A 35 3.98 3.30 5.64
N GLU A 36 5.25 3.44 5.23
CA GLU A 36 5.69 4.58 4.44
C GLU A 36 4.85 4.72 3.17
N ILE A 37 4.41 5.95 2.85
CA ILE A 37 3.55 6.22 1.68
C ILE A 37 4.24 5.79 0.38
N VAL A 38 5.56 6.02 0.33
CA VAL A 38 6.54 5.60 -0.66
C VAL A 38 7.89 5.43 0.04
N HIS A 39 8.76 4.56 -0.47
CA HIS A 39 10.11 4.33 0.10
C HIS A 39 11.09 5.47 -0.25
N ASN A 40 10.82 6.68 0.24
CA ASN A 40 11.69 7.84 0.10
C ASN A 40 11.70 8.66 1.39
N THR A 41 12.85 8.65 2.08
CA THR A 41 13.01 9.31 3.38
C THR A 41 12.74 10.81 3.35
N TYR A 42 13.05 11.51 2.26
CA TYR A 42 12.77 12.95 2.14
C TYR A 42 11.26 13.22 2.11
N VAL A 43 10.52 12.47 1.28
CA VAL A 43 9.06 12.56 1.21
C VAL A 43 8.40 12.22 2.54
N VAL A 44 8.83 11.13 3.18
CA VAL A 44 8.29 10.68 4.47
C VAL A 44 8.51 11.75 5.55
N ASN A 45 9.71 12.33 5.63
CA ASN A 45 10.02 13.36 6.62
C ASN A 45 9.25 14.65 6.38
N ASP A 46 9.09 15.09 5.13
CA ASP A 46 8.29 16.27 4.79
C ASP A 46 6.82 16.10 5.22
N LEU A 47 6.22 14.93 4.95
CA LEU A 47 4.85 14.62 5.38
C LEU A 47 4.71 14.53 6.90
N LYS A 48 5.73 13.99 7.61
CA LYS A 48 5.75 13.98 9.09
C LYS A 48 5.72 15.39 9.66
N VAL A 49 6.51 16.30 9.10
CA VAL A 49 6.52 17.73 9.52
C VAL A 49 5.16 18.38 9.29
N LYS A 50 4.44 18.00 8.24
CA LYS A 50 3.08 18.47 7.95
C LYS A 50 1.99 17.84 8.84
N GLY A 51 2.31 16.81 9.63
CA GLY A 51 1.38 16.17 10.57
C GLY A 51 0.91 14.77 10.19
N ALA A 52 1.55 14.11 9.22
CA ALA A 52 1.32 12.69 8.96
C ALA A 52 2.03 11.82 10.01
N ILE A 53 1.36 10.76 10.46
CA ILE A 53 1.92 9.76 11.39
C ILE A 53 1.97 8.43 10.67
N PHE A 54 3.17 7.91 10.44
CA PHE A 54 3.39 6.62 9.80
C PHE A 54 3.36 5.52 10.85
N ILE A 55 2.57 4.48 10.61
CA ILE A 55 2.31 3.37 11.55
C ILE A 55 2.52 2.01 10.89
N GLU A 56 3.00 1.06 11.68
CA GLU A 56 3.17 -0.33 11.27
C GLU A 56 1.97 -1.19 11.64
N GLU A 57 1.23 -0.88 12.70
CA GLU A 57 0.05 -1.68 13.07
C GLU A 57 -1.18 -0.80 13.21
N LEU A 58 -2.33 -1.32 12.75
CA LEU A 58 -3.57 -0.56 12.87
C LEU A 58 -3.87 -0.26 14.33
N SER A 59 -3.54 -1.14 15.28
CA SER A 59 -3.73 -0.97 16.73
C SER A 59 -3.20 0.36 17.28
N ASP A 60 -2.19 0.95 16.63
CA ASP A 60 -1.58 2.22 17.04
C ASP A 60 -2.43 3.45 16.68
N VAL A 61 -3.50 3.25 15.89
CA VAL A 61 -4.39 4.29 15.39
C VAL A 61 -5.65 4.37 16.25
N PRO A 62 -6.05 5.55 16.76
CA PRO A 62 -7.31 5.72 17.50
C PRO A 62 -8.54 5.39 16.63
N PRO A 63 -9.57 4.69 17.16
CA PRO A 63 -10.81 4.43 16.42
C PRO A 63 -11.43 5.70 15.82
N GLY A 64 -11.98 5.60 14.61
CA GLY A 64 -12.57 6.75 13.90
C GLY A 64 -11.59 7.73 13.27
N ALA A 65 -10.28 7.55 13.44
CA ALA A 65 -9.28 8.40 12.79
C ALA A 65 -9.24 8.26 11.26
N THR A 66 -8.64 9.24 10.59
CA THR A 66 -8.36 9.18 9.16
C THR A 66 -7.11 8.34 8.89
N LEU A 67 -7.26 7.32 8.07
CA LEU A 67 -6.21 6.36 7.73
C LEU A 67 -5.97 6.35 6.21
N VAL A 68 -4.71 6.38 5.80
CA VAL A 68 -4.29 6.24 4.41
C VAL A 68 -3.51 4.93 4.23
N PHE A 69 -3.89 4.11 3.27
CA PHE A 69 -3.07 2.96 2.85
C PHE A 69 -2.00 3.40 1.85
N SER A 70 -0.76 2.91 1.98
CA SER A 70 0.36 3.28 1.10
C SER A 70 0.16 2.93 -0.38
N ALA A 71 1.04 3.44 -1.25
CA ALA A 71 1.03 3.12 -2.68
C ALA A 71 1.21 1.62 -2.99
N HIS A 72 1.84 0.87 -2.08
CA HIS A 72 2.16 -0.55 -2.23
C HIS A 72 0.95 -1.47 -2.03
N GLY A 73 -0.16 -0.95 -1.52
CA GLY A 73 -1.34 -1.75 -1.20
C GLY A 73 -1.26 -2.48 0.13
N VAL A 74 -2.38 -3.11 0.48
CA VAL A 74 -2.57 -3.86 1.73
C VAL A 74 -3.40 -5.12 1.46
N SER A 75 -3.30 -6.10 2.36
CA SER A 75 -4.07 -7.34 2.30
C SER A 75 -5.58 -7.12 2.55
N ARG A 76 -6.40 -8.10 2.16
CA ARG A 76 -7.86 -8.08 2.44
C ARG A 76 -8.14 -7.99 3.95
N ALA A 77 -7.39 -8.73 4.76
CA ALA A 77 -7.52 -8.72 6.22
C ALA A 77 -7.30 -7.33 6.82
N VAL A 78 -6.27 -6.60 6.37
CA VAL A 78 -5.99 -5.23 6.84
C VAL A 78 -7.11 -4.26 6.42
N GLN A 79 -7.68 -4.43 5.22
CA GLN A 79 -8.83 -3.62 4.79
C GLN A 79 -10.08 -3.88 5.65
N GLU A 80 -10.36 -5.15 5.96
CA GLU A 80 -11.51 -5.55 6.79
C GLU A 80 -11.36 -5.04 8.23
N GLU A 81 -10.17 -5.19 8.82
CA GLU A 81 -9.88 -4.66 10.15
C GLU A 81 -10.05 -3.14 10.21
N ALA A 82 -9.49 -2.40 9.24
CA ALA A 82 -9.62 -0.95 9.19
C ALA A 82 -11.09 -0.49 9.11
N ARG A 83 -11.92 -1.21 8.33
CA ARG A 83 -13.37 -0.95 8.25
C ARG A 83 -14.08 -1.27 9.56
N ALA A 84 -13.77 -2.41 10.18
CA ALA A 84 -14.36 -2.83 11.45
C ALA A 84 -14.07 -1.82 12.59
N ARG A 85 -12.91 -1.15 12.53
CA ARG A 85 -12.52 -0.10 13.49
C ARG A 85 -13.11 1.27 13.19
N GLY A 86 -13.89 1.41 12.12
CA GLY A 86 -14.62 2.62 11.76
C GLY A 86 -13.73 3.76 11.28
N PHE A 87 -12.53 3.46 10.75
CA PHE A 87 -11.65 4.50 10.21
C PHE A 87 -12.24 5.18 8.98
N GLN A 88 -11.90 6.46 8.80
CA GLN A 88 -12.10 7.14 7.53
C GLN A 88 -10.94 6.80 6.60
N ILE A 89 -11.14 5.85 5.69
CA ILE A 89 -10.08 5.26 4.88
C ILE A 89 -9.93 6.00 3.55
N PHE A 90 -8.69 6.36 3.21
CA PHE A 90 -8.27 6.76 1.87
C PHE A 90 -7.27 5.75 1.31
N ASP A 91 -7.59 5.17 0.16
CA ASP A 91 -6.72 4.17 -0.47
C ASP A 91 -5.79 4.83 -1.49
N ALA A 92 -4.51 4.96 -1.12
CA ALA A 92 -3.48 5.51 -1.99
C ALA A 92 -2.77 4.44 -2.83
N THR A 93 -3.20 3.17 -2.76
CA THR A 93 -2.65 2.07 -3.58
C THR A 93 -2.56 2.49 -5.04
N CYS A 94 -1.42 2.21 -5.67
CA CYS A 94 -1.22 2.49 -7.08
C CYS A 94 -2.25 1.69 -7.90
N PRO A 95 -2.97 2.30 -8.87
CA PRO A 95 -3.95 1.57 -9.68
C PRO A 95 -3.37 0.35 -10.41
N LEU A 96 -2.07 0.34 -10.70
CA LEU A 96 -1.38 -0.80 -11.29
C LEU A 96 -1.23 -1.96 -10.28
N VAL A 97 -1.01 -1.68 -9.00
CA VAL A 97 -1.00 -2.69 -7.93
C VAL A 97 -2.42 -3.22 -7.69
N THR A 98 -3.41 -2.33 -7.62
CA THR A 98 -4.82 -2.73 -7.50
C THR A 98 -5.24 -3.64 -8.66
N LYS A 99 -4.75 -3.40 -9.88
CA LYS A 99 -5.01 -4.28 -11.02
C LYS A 99 -4.52 -5.71 -10.75
N VAL A 100 -3.30 -5.88 -10.20
CA VAL A 100 -2.78 -7.20 -9.84
C VAL A 100 -3.67 -7.86 -8.79
N HIS A 101 -4.04 -7.14 -7.73
CA HIS A 101 -4.93 -7.65 -6.68
C HIS A 101 -6.27 -8.15 -7.26
N VAL A 102 -6.88 -7.36 -8.16
CA VAL A 102 -8.16 -7.69 -8.80
C VAL A 102 -8.04 -8.92 -9.69
N GLU A 103 -7.00 -9.02 -10.52
CA GLU A 103 -6.82 -10.16 -11.42
C GLU A 103 -6.54 -11.46 -10.65
N VAL A 104 -5.69 -11.41 -9.60
CA VAL A 104 -5.43 -12.56 -8.72
C VAL A 104 -6.72 -13.06 -8.06
N ALA A 105 -7.50 -12.15 -7.46
CA ALA A 105 -8.77 -12.50 -6.82
C ALA A 105 -9.84 -13.03 -7.80
N LYS A 106 -9.85 -12.51 -9.04
CA LYS A 106 -10.80 -12.93 -10.08
C LYS A 106 -10.44 -14.32 -10.61
N LEU A 107 -9.22 -14.51 -11.07
CA LEU A 107 -8.77 -15.76 -11.69
C LEU A 107 -8.73 -16.91 -10.67
N ASN A 108 -8.51 -16.64 -9.37
CA ASN A 108 -8.63 -17.67 -8.34
C ASN A 108 -10.05 -18.25 -8.26
N LYS A 109 -11.09 -17.41 -8.43
CA LYS A 109 -12.49 -17.88 -8.48
C LYS A 109 -12.78 -18.76 -9.69
N GLU A 110 -11.95 -18.67 -10.73
CA GLU A 110 -12.00 -19.53 -11.92
C GLU A 110 -11.21 -20.84 -11.72
N GLY A 111 -10.60 -21.04 -10.56
CA GLY A 111 -9.87 -22.27 -10.18
C GLY A 111 -8.38 -22.24 -10.49
N TYR A 112 -7.81 -21.07 -10.82
CA TYR A 112 -6.37 -20.93 -11.05
C TYR A 112 -5.58 -20.84 -9.74
N GLU A 113 -4.39 -21.41 -9.77
CA GLU A 113 -3.32 -21.16 -8.80
C GLU A 113 -2.30 -20.18 -9.37
N PHE A 114 -1.57 -19.49 -8.49
CA PHE A 114 -0.66 -18.41 -8.85
C PHE A 114 0.74 -18.65 -8.31
N ILE A 115 1.73 -18.26 -9.10
CA ILE A 115 3.10 -18.05 -8.66
C ILE A 115 3.32 -16.54 -8.60
N MET A 116 3.51 -16.02 -7.39
CA MET A 116 3.90 -14.64 -7.15
C MET A 116 5.43 -14.57 -7.19
N ILE A 117 5.98 -13.79 -8.12
CA ILE A 117 7.42 -13.55 -8.17
C ILE A 117 7.70 -12.24 -7.46
N GLY A 118 8.47 -12.28 -6.38
CA GLY A 118 8.77 -11.10 -5.58
C GLY A 118 9.63 -11.42 -4.38
N HIS A 119 9.85 -10.43 -3.52
CA HIS A 119 10.66 -10.58 -2.31
C HIS A 119 9.80 -10.71 -1.08
N LYS A 120 10.06 -11.72 -0.25
CA LYS A 120 9.32 -11.93 1.00
C LYS A 120 9.49 -10.73 1.93
N GLY A 121 8.39 -10.32 2.57
CA GLY A 121 8.38 -9.17 3.46
C GLY A 121 8.30 -7.81 2.77
N HIS A 122 8.31 -7.74 1.42
CA HIS A 122 8.01 -6.48 0.74
C HIS A 122 6.51 -6.16 0.85
N PRO A 123 6.09 -4.94 1.23
CA PRO A 123 4.68 -4.61 1.47
C PRO A 123 3.75 -4.93 0.29
N GLU A 124 4.21 -4.73 -0.94
CA GLU A 124 3.43 -5.06 -2.15
C GLU A 124 3.21 -6.57 -2.34
N VAL A 125 4.20 -7.39 -1.94
CA VAL A 125 4.10 -8.85 -1.98
C VAL A 125 3.12 -9.31 -0.91
N GLU A 126 3.27 -8.84 0.34
CA GLU A 126 2.34 -9.17 1.43
C GLU A 126 0.90 -8.72 1.10
N GLY A 127 0.76 -7.55 0.48
CA GLY A 127 -0.52 -7.03 -0.01
C GLY A 127 -1.15 -7.94 -1.07
N THR A 128 -0.38 -8.36 -2.07
CA THR A 128 -0.86 -9.21 -3.18
C THR A 128 -1.17 -10.64 -2.72
N MET A 129 -0.27 -11.25 -1.95
CA MET A 129 -0.47 -12.58 -1.35
C MET A 129 -1.72 -12.59 -0.47
N GLY A 130 -1.90 -11.55 0.35
CA GLY A 130 -3.05 -11.40 1.25
C GLY A 130 -4.38 -11.06 0.57
N GLN A 131 -4.48 -11.14 -0.76
CA GLN A 131 -5.77 -11.10 -1.47
C GLN A 131 -6.47 -12.47 -1.48
N LEU A 132 -5.71 -13.55 -1.29
CA LEU A 132 -6.19 -14.93 -1.29
C LEU A 132 -5.85 -15.63 0.03
N ASP A 133 -6.70 -16.55 0.47
CA ASP A 133 -6.43 -17.38 1.65
C ASP A 133 -5.53 -18.59 1.31
N SER A 134 -5.52 -19.01 0.04
CA SER A 134 -4.75 -20.14 -0.48
C SER A 134 -4.64 -20.08 -2.01
N GLY A 135 -3.75 -20.88 -2.60
CA GLY A 135 -3.61 -21.00 -4.06
C GLY A 135 -2.71 -19.93 -4.68
N ILE A 136 -1.86 -19.29 -3.88
CA ILE A 136 -0.79 -18.40 -4.33
C ILE A 136 0.51 -18.75 -3.60
N HIS A 137 1.59 -18.90 -4.36
CA HIS A 137 2.89 -19.36 -3.86
C HIS A 137 3.95 -18.31 -4.21
N LEU A 138 4.77 -17.92 -3.23
CA LEU A 138 5.86 -16.95 -3.44
C LEU A 138 7.10 -17.68 -3.95
N VAL A 139 7.71 -17.12 -5.00
CA VAL A 139 8.98 -17.56 -5.59
C VAL A 139 9.90 -16.35 -5.65
N GLU A 140 11.08 -16.43 -5.03
CA GLU A 140 12.08 -15.36 -5.03
C GLU A 140 13.23 -15.67 -6.00
N ASP A 141 13.57 -16.96 -6.17
CA ASP A 141 14.64 -17.41 -7.04
C ASP A 141 14.34 -18.76 -7.74
N VAL A 142 15.31 -19.25 -8.50
CA VAL A 142 15.16 -20.48 -9.32
C VAL A 142 15.04 -21.74 -8.45
N ALA A 143 15.54 -21.73 -7.22
CA ALA A 143 15.48 -22.88 -6.33
C ALA A 143 14.09 -23.07 -5.69
N ASP A 144 13.24 -22.04 -5.70
CA ASP A 144 11.86 -22.11 -5.23
C ASP A 144 10.90 -22.77 -6.26
N VAL A 145 11.36 -23.05 -7.49
CA VAL A 145 10.56 -23.55 -8.63
C VAL A 145 10.62 -25.08 -8.77
#